data_AF-A0A1H2G6N0-F1
#
_entry.id   AF-A0A1H2G6N0-F1
#
_cell.length_a   1.000
_cell.length_b   1.000
_cell.length_c   1.000
_cell.angle_alpha   90.00
_cell.angle_beta   90.00
_cell.angle_gamma   90.00
#
_symmetry.space_group_name_H-M   'P 1'
#
loop_
_entity.id
_entity.type
_entity.pdbx_description
1 polymer ?
#
loop_
_entity_poly.entity_id
_entity_poly.type
_entity_poly.pdbx_seq_one_letter_code
_entity_poly.pdbx_strand_id
1 'polypeptide(L)'
;MSTDTNLLGKGLIRLGILVFLFIASPILLTMGFKAFDRFTESPKIYIAYLLILVGFAALIFTIYFAFKTFKIISNSLFNNK
;
A
#
# COMPACT_ATOMS: atom_id res chain seq x y z
N MET A 1 0.34 -29.62 13.95
CA MET A 1 -0.28 -28.33 13.55
C MET A 1 -1.09 -28.55 12.29
N SER A 2 -2.32 -28.06 12.25
CA SER A 2 -3.13 -28.01 11.03
C SER A 2 -3.24 -26.55 10.61
N THR A 3 -2.92 -26.26 9.34
CA THR A 3 -3.03 -24.91 8.77
C THR A 3 -4.50 -24.50 8.67
N ASP A 4 -4.82 -23.29 9.13
CA ASP A 4 -6.17 -22.74 8.96
C ASP A 4 -6.32 -22.19 7.54
N THR A 5 -6.91 -23.02 6.65
CA THR A 5 -7.09 -22.70 5.23
C THR A 5 -8.02 -21.50 5.00
N ASN A 6 -8.98 -21.24 5.89
CA ASN A 6 -9.87 -20.09 5.80
C ASN A 6 -9.13 -18.78 6.09
N LEU A 7 -8.29 -18.77 7.14
CA LEU A 7 -7.43 -17.63 7.45
C LEU A 7 -6.36 -17.43 6.38
N LEU A 8 -5.78 -18.52 5.86
CA LEU A 8 -4.78 -18.46 4.80
C LEU A 8 -5.34 -17.83 3.53
N GLY A 9 -6.55 -18.24 3.11
CA GLY A 9 -7.23 -17.64 1.95
C GLY A 9 -7.46 -16.13 2.11
N LYS A 10 -7.87 -15.69 3.30
CA LYS A 10 -7.98 -14.25 3.62
C LYS A 10 -6.63 -13.54 3.59
N GLY A 11 -5.57 -14.19 4.08
CA GLY A 11 -4.20 -13.68 4.03
C GLY A 11 -3.70 -13.50 2.59
N LEU A 12 -3.96 -14.46 1.71
CA LEU A 12 -3.57 -14.41 0.29
C LEU A 12 -4.28 -13.30 -0.48
N ILE A 13 -5.58 -13.09 -0.29
CA ILE A 13 -6.31 -11.97 -0.91
C ILE A 13 -5.71 -10.63 -0.46
N ARG A 14 -5.42 -10.49 0.84
CA ARG A 14 -4.77 -9.28 1.37
C ARG A 14 -3.37 -9.10 0.81
N LEU A 15 -2.63 -10.18 0.57
CA LEU A 15 -1.32 -10.11 -0.06
C LEU A 15 -1.41 -9.63 -1.51
N GLY A 16 -2.42 -10.05 -2.26
CA GLY A 16 -2.69 -9.50 -3.60
C GLY A 16 -2.95 -7.98 -3.57
N ILE A 17 -3.78 -7.52 -2.63
CA ILE A 17 -4.02 -6.09 -2.40
C ILE A 17 -2.72 -5.37 -2.00
N LEU A 18 -1.91 -5.96 -1.13
CA LEU A 18 -0.64 -5.39 -0.69
C LEU A 18 0.32 -5.19 -1.87
N VAL A 19 0.46 -6.19 -2.75
CA VAL A 19 1.31 -6.09 -3.95
C VAL A 19 0.82 -4.97 -4.85
N PHE A 20 -0.49 -4.86 -5.06
CA PHE A 20 -1.07 -3.76 -5.83
C PHE A 20 -0.73 -2.39 -5.22
N LEU A 21 -0.90 -2.23 -3.90
CA LEU A 21 -0.56 -0.99 -3.20
C LEU A 21 0.94 -0.66 -3.29
N PHE A 22 1.80 -1.67 -3.20
CA PHE A 22 3.26 -1.50 -3.27
C PHE A 22 3.72 -1.01 -4.64
N ILE A 23 2.97 -1.33 -5.71
CA ILE A 23 3.22 -0.83 -7.07
C ILE A 23 2.57 0.55 -7.25
N ALA A 24 1.31 0.71 -6.81
CA ALA A 24 0.55 1.94 -6.99
C ALA A 24 1.14 3.14 -6.22
N SER A 25 1.62 2.92 -5.00
CA SER A 25 2.19 3.99 -4.15
C SER A 25 3.39 4.72 -4.78
N PRO A 26 4.47 4.05 -5.21
CA PRO A 26 5.61 4.73 -5.84
C PRO A 26 5.22 5.35 -7.19
N ILE A 27 4.33 4.72 -7.96
CA ILE A 27 3.82 5.32 -9.20
C ILE A 27 3.13 6.66 -8.89
N LEU A 28 2.24 6.69 -7.89
CA LEU A 28 1.55 7.91 -7.50
C LEU A 28 2.52 9.01 -7.05
N LEU A 29 3.56 8.67 -6.30
CA LEU A 29 4.63 9.60 -5.94
C LEU A 29 5.39 10.11 -7.16
N THR A 30 5.76 9.24 -8.10
CA THR A 30 6.46 9.68 -9.33
C THR A 30 5.60 10.60 -10.18
N MET A 31 4.28 10.35 -10.24
CA MET A 31 3.34 11.23 -10.93
C MET A 31 3.22 12.58 -10.20
N GLY A 32 3.18 12.58 -8.87
CA GLY A 32 3.17 13.79 -8.06
C GLY A 32 4.40 14.67 -8.25
N PHE A 33 5.60 14.07 -8.22
CA PHE A 33 6.85 14.80 -8.49
C PHE A 33 6.94 15.31 -9.93
N LYS A 34 6.57 14.50 -10.93
CA LYS A 34 6.50 14.97 -12.33
C LYS A 34 5.49 16.11 -12.51
N ALA A 35 4.37 16.08 -11.79
CA ALA A 35 3.39 17.15 -11.81
C ALA A 35 3.94 18.41 -11.12
N PHE A 36 4.70 18.26 -10.05
CA PHE A 36 5.38 19.36 -9.36
C PHE A 36 6.36 20.08 -10.28
N ASP A 37 7.15 19.33 -11.06
CA ASP A 37 8.10 19.92 -12.01
C ASP A 37 7.41 20.61 -13.20
N ARG A 38 6.23 20.15 -13.62
CA ARG A 38 5.50 20.68 -14.79
C ARG A 38 4.53 21.81 -14.47
N PHE A 39 3.98 21.86 -13.25
CA PHE A 39 2.97 22.83 -12.88
C PHE A 39 3.62 24.01 -12.15
N THR A 40 4.07 25.00 -12.91
CA THR A 40 4.73 26.21 -12.40
C THR A 40 3.75 27.32 -11.98
N GLU A 41 2.50 27.26 -12.44
CA GLU A 41 1.49 28.28 -12.15
C GLU A 41 0.34 27.79 -11.27
N SER A 42 -0.16 28.70 -10.43
CA SER A 42 -1.40 28.50 -9.68
C SER A 42 -2.58 28.44 -10.66
N PRO A 43 -3.57 27.54 -10.45
CA PRO A 43 -3.80 26.67 -9.30
C PRO A 43 -3.27 25.23 -9.47
N LYS A 44 -2.64 24.90 -10.60
CA LYS A 44 -2.26 23.51 -10.93
C LYS A 44 -1.21 22.94 -9.99
N ILE A 45 -0.37 23.80 -9.41
CA ILE A 45 0.64 23.41 -8.43
C ILE A 45 0.03 22.78 -7.16
N TYR A 46 -1.19 23.16 -6.76
CA TYR A 46 -1.89 22.55 -5.62
C TYR A 46 -2.23 21.07 -5.88
N ILE A 47 -2.51 20.71 -7.13
CA ILE A 47 -2.78 19.33 -7.52
C ILE A 47 -1.52 18.48 -7.35
N ALA A 48 -0.34 19.02 -7.69
CA ALA A 48 0.93 18.35 -7.50
C ALA A 48 1.20 18.07 -6.01
N TYR A 49 1.01 19.08 -5.14
CA TYR A 49 1.17 18.90 -3.69
C TYR A 49 0.20 17.86 -3.13
N LEU A 50 -1.06 17.86 -3.57
CA LEU A 50 -2.05 16.88 -3.15
C LEU A 50 -1.64 15.46 -3.56
N LEU A 51 -1.19 15.29 -4.82
CA LEU A 51 -0.70 14.00 -5.33
C LEU A 51 0.49 13.48 -4.52
N ILE A 52 1.45 14.35 -4.18
CA ILE A 52 2.62 13.97 -3.36
C ILE A 52 2.17 13.56 -1.96
N LEU A 53 1.28 14.34 -1.33
CA LEU A 53 0.76 14.04 0.00
C LEU A 53 0.02 12.71 0.03
N VAL A 54 -0.87 12.46 -0.94
CA VAL A 54 -1.59 11.19 -1.07
C VAL A 54 -0.61 10.04 -1.38
N GLY A 55 0.42 10.27 -2.18
CA GLY A 55 1.48 9.30 -2.47
C GLY A 55 2.22 8.85 -1.22
N PHE A 56 2.64 9.79 -0.37
CA PHE A 56 3.29 9.49 0.90
C PHE A 56 2.34 8.81 1.90
N ALA A 57 1.09 9.29 2.00
CA ALA A 57 0.08 8.66 2.84
C ALA A 57 -0.19 7.21 2.40
N ALA A 58 -0.28 6.96 1.10
CA ALA A 58 -0.42 5.63 0.53
C ALA A 58 0.79 4.74 0.85
N LEU A 59 2.01 5.29 0.82
CA LEU A 59 3.23 4.55 1.16
C LEU A 59 3.21 4.12 2.63
N ILE A 60 2.93 5.04 3.55
CA ILE A 60 2.82 4.76 4.99
C ILE A 60 1.72 3.73 5.24
N PHE A 61 0.55 3.89 4.62
CA PHE A 61 -0.54 2.93 4.72
C PHE A 61 -0.15 1.55 4.19
N THR A 62 0.59 1.48 3.07
CA THR A 62 1.08 0.22 2.50
C THR A 62 1.99 -0.52 3.47
N ILE A 63 2.92 0.19 4.11
CA ILE A 63 3.81 -0.40 5.14
C ILE A 63 2.99 -0.93 6.32
N TYR A 64 2.06 -0.12 6.85
CA TYR A 64 1.17 -0.56 7.93
C TYR A 64 0.36 -1.82 7.54
N PHE A 65 -0.21 -1.81 6.33
CA PHE A 65 -1.01 -2.91 5.81
C PHE A 65 -0.16 -4.18 5.57
N ALA A 66 1.11 -4.03 5.21
CA ALA A 66 2.05 -5.14 5.05
C ALA A 66 2.20 -5.95 6.34
N PHE A 67 2.50 -5.28 7.46
CA PHE A 67 2.63 -5.92 8.76
C PHE A 67 1.35 -6.67 9.16
N LYS A 68 0.19 -6.07 8.93
CA LYS A 68 -1.11 -6.69 9.25
C LYS A 68 -1.38 -7.92 8.38
N THR A 69 -0.97 -7.89 7.12
CA THR A 69 -1.13 -9.00 6.17
C THR A 69 -0.22 -10.16 6.53
N PHE A 70 1.07 -9.90 6.76
CA PHE A 70 2.01 -10.94 7.16
C PHE A 70 1.67 -11.55 8.53
N LYS A 71 1.13 -10.77 9.47
CA LYS A 71 0.62 -11.30 10.74
C LYS A 71 -0.49 -12.33 10.54
N ILE A 72 -1.42 -12.09 9.60
CA ILE A 72 -2.52 -13.03 9.32
C ILE A 72 -2.02 -14.29 8.65
N ILE A 73 -1.10 -14.15 7.69
CA ILE A 73 -0.49 -15.30 7.02
C ILE A 73 0.28 -16.14 8.04
N SER A 74 1.11 -15.51 8.88
CA SER A 74 1.84 -16.18 9.95
C SER A 74 0.90 -16.92 10.91
N ASN A 75 -0.14 -16.25 11.40
CA ASN A 75 -1.15 -16.87 12.27
C ASN A 75 -1.89 -18.03 11.60
N SER A 76 -2.11 -17.98 10.28
CA SER A 76 -2.78 -19.07 9.56
C SER A 76 -1.90 -20.31 9.38
N LEU A 77 -0.59 -20.12 9.21
CA LEU A 77 0.38 -21.19 8.96
C LEU A 77 0.89 -21.83 10.26
N PHE A 78 1.18 -21.00 11.26
CA PHE A 78 1.87 -21.39 12.48
C PHE A 78 0.98 -21.39 13.71
N ASN A 79 -0.35 -21.45 13.54
CA ASN A 79 -1.31 -21.39 14.64
C ASN A 79 -0.94 -22.38 15.77
N ASN A 80 -0.21 -21.89 16.76
CA ASN A 80 -0.25 -22.32 18.14
C ASN A 80 -1.28 -21.39 18.77
N LYS A 81 -2.25 -21.98 19.48
CA LYS A 81 -3.19 -21.24 20.32
C LYS A 81 -2.55 -20.05 21.03
#